data_AF-A0A8S3W665-F1
#
_entry.id   AF-A0A8S3W665-F1
#
_cell.length_a   1.000
_cell.length_b   1.000
_cell.length_c   1.000
_cell.angle_alpha   90.00
_cell.angle_beta   90.00
_cell.angle_gamma   90.00
#
_symmetry.space_group_name_H-M   'P 1'
#
loop_
_entity.id
_entity.type
_entity.pdbx_description
1 polymer ?
#
loop_
_entity_poly.entity_id
_entity_poly.type
_entity_poly.pdbx_seq_one_letter_code
_entity_poly.pdbx_strand_id
1 'polypeptide(L)'
;MRHKNLAIEQKFLEVGHTQMEADSMHSTIERQLKNKVINVPAEYISIAKHARKCPVSYYVTYLDHTYFKNFDKIQFYKSIRPGRSKGDPKVTDIRALRYESNGSILYKTCYKDEWQSLPQRRSLQCNPCEITQLSQLYQNRRKITARKFEDLQQIKKTLPSDYHKYYDDLPHE
;
A
#
# COMPACT_ATOMS: atom_id res chain seq x y z
N MET A 1 1.04 14.67 -26.54
CA MET A 1 -0.03 13.91 -25.84
C MET A 1 -1.19 14.86 -25.57
N ARG A 2 -2.42 14.53 -25.96
CA ARG A 2 -3.61 15.31 -25.51
C ARG A 2 -3.77 15.06 -24.02
N HIS A 3 -3.51 16.05 -23.18
CA HIS A 3 -3.81 15.97 -21.76
C HIS A 3 -5.33 15.82 -21.60
N LYS A 4 -5.79 14.62 -21.26
CA LYS A 4 -7.19 14.41 -20.91
C LYS A 4 -7.42 15.16 -19.60
N ASN A 5 -8.44 16.03 -19.54
CA ASN A 5 -8.92 16.63 -18.29
C ASN A 5 -9.58 15.52 -17.45
N LEU A 6 -8.74 14.71 -16.80
CA LEU A 6 -9.16 13.64 -15.90
C LEU A 6 -9.14 14.18 -14.48
N ALA A 7 -10.21 13.93 -13.75
CA ALA A 7 -10.27 14.10 -12.31
C ALA A 7 -10.37 12.71 -11.67
N ILE A 8 -9.57 12.47 -10.63
CA ILE A 8 -9.61 11.22 -9.86
C ILE A 8 -10.25 11.53 -8.52
N GLU A 9 -11.30 10.79 -8.16
CA GLU A 9 -11.93 10.89 -6.84
C GLU A 9 -11.53 9.70 -5.98
N GLN A 10 -11.04 9.97 -4.78
CA GLN A 10 -10.77 8.99 -3.75
C GLN A 10 -11.71 9.25 -2.58
N LYS A 11 -12.59 8.29 -2.28
CA LYS A 11 -13.57 8.38 -1.19
C LYS A 11 -13.12 7.53 -0.01
N PHE A 12 -13.37 8.02 1.21
CA PHE A 12 -13.02 7.37 2.47
C PHE A 12 -14.27 7.06 3.27
N LEU A 13 -14.45 5.79 3.64
CA LEU A 13 -15.64 5.34 4.35
C LEU A 13 -15.85 6.06 5.70
N GLU A 14 -17.12 6.16 6.08
CA GLU A 14 -17.50 6.52 7.44
C GLU A 14 -17.27 5.34 8.37
N VAL A 15 -16.85 5.65 9.60
CA VAL A 15 -16.64 4.65 10.65
C VAL A 15 -17.98 3.96 10.92
N GLY A 16 -18.04 2.63 10.73
CA GLY A 16 -19.26 1.83 10.92
C GLY A 16 -19.84 1.21 9.65
N HIS A 17 -19.37 1.60 8.46
CA HIS A 17 -19.75 0.99 7.18
C HIS A 17 -18.59 0.18 6.59
N THR A 18 -18.27 -0.96 7.20
CA THR A 18 -17.02 -1.71 7.01
C THR A 18 -17.10 -2.87 6.02
N GLN A 19 -18.06 -2.89 5.08
CA GLN A 19 -18.16 -3.97 4.10
C GLN A 19 -17.93 -3.44 2.69
N MET A 20 -16.67 -3.52 2.24
CA MET A 20 -16.29 -3.27 0.85
C MET A 20 -16.22 -4.56 0.05
N GLU A 21 -16.34 -4.46 -1.28
CA GLU A 21 -16.04 -5.57 -2.19
C GLU A 21 -14.61 -6.09 -1.98
N ALA A 22 -13.65 -5.21 -1.65
CA ALA A 22 -12.29 -5.60 -1.31
C ALA A 22 -12.22 -6.50 -0.06
N ASP A 23 -13.10 -6.30 0.92
CA ASP A 23 -13.15 -7.12 2.13
C ASP A 23 -13.60 -8.56 1.83
N SER A 24 -14.37 -8.75 0.75
CA SER A 24 -14.71 -10.10 0.27
C SER A 24 -13.48 -10.89 -0.19
N MET A 25 -12.49 -10.22 -0.80
CA MET A 25 -11.22 -10.83 -1.19
C MET A 25 -10.42 -11.23 0.04
N HIS A 26 -10.26 -10.32 1.00
CA HIS A 26 -9.58 -10.57 2.27
C HIS A 26 -10.23 -11.75 3.02
N SER A 27 -11.54 -11.72 3.20
CA SER A 27 -12.31 -12.80 3.86
C SER A 27 -12.09 -14.16 3.18
N THR A 28 -12.07 -14.18 1.84
CA THR A 28 -11.88 -15.41 1.07
C THR A 28 -10.47 -15.98 1.25
N ILE A 29 -9.46 -15.12 1.22
CA ILE A 29 -8.06 -15.51 1.43
C ILE A 29 -7.84 -15.97 2.87
N GLU A 30 -8.34 -15.25 3.86
CA GLU A 30 -8.23 -15.61 5.28
C GLU A 30 -8.87 -16.96 5.59
N ARG A 31 -10.07 -17.23 5.05
CA ARG A 31 -10.72 -18.53 5.18
C ARG A 31 -9.87 -19.66 4.61
N GLN A 32 -9.11 -19.38 3.55
CA GLN A 32 -8.22 -20.35 2.90
C GLN A 32 -6.85 -20.46 3.58
N LEU A 33 -6.43 -19.46 4.35
CA LEU A 33 -5.21 -19.50 5.16
C LEU A 33 -5.42 -20.23 6.49
N LYS A 34 -6.65 -20.22 7.02
CA LYS A 34 -6.98 -20.84 8.31
C LYS A 34 -6.55 -22.31 8.34
N ASN A 35 -5.85 -22.69 9.41
CA ASN A 35 -5.34 -24.04 9.67
C ASN A 35 -4.35 -24.56 8.62
N LYS A 36 -3.72 -23.70 7.81
CA LYS A 36 -2.61 -24.10 6.94
C LYS A 36 -1.28 -23.79 7.61
N VAL A 37 -0.36 -24.73 7.50
CA VAL A 37 1.04 -24.51 7.86
C VAL A 37 1.67 -23.68 6.76
N ILE A 38 2.35 -22.59 7.15
CA ILE A 38 3.05 -21.70 6.24
C ILE A 38 4.50 -21.62 6.69
N ASN A 39 5.39 -22.18 5.89
CA ASN A 39 6.81 -22.28 6.19
C ASN A 39 7.60 -21.13 5.57
N VAL A 40 7.16 -20.58 4.44
CA VAL A 40 7.85 -19.45 3.78
C VAL A 40 6.87 -18.45 3.17
N PRO A 41 7.24 -17.16 3.05
CA PRO A 41 6.35 -16.14 2.49
C PRO A 41 5.81 -16.45 1.09
N ALA A 42 6.57 -17.18 0.26
CA ALA A 42 6.15 -17.56 -1.09
C ALA A 42 4.89 -18.44 -1.10
N GLU A 43 4.64 -19.23 -0.04
CA GLU A 43 3.45 -20.10 0.03
C GLU A 43 2.15 -19.29 0.14
N TYR A 44 2.18 -18.09 0.76
CA TYR A 44 1.02 -17.20 0.79
C TYR A 44 0.52 -16.87 -0.62
N ILE A 45 1.41 -16.79 -1.62
CA ILE A 45 1.06 -16.47 -3.00
C ILE A 45 0.24 -17.58 -3.63
N SER A 46 0.66 -18.84 -3.43
CA SER A 46 -0.10 -19.97 -3.92
C SER A 46 -1.48 -20.04 -3.27
N ILE A 47 -1.56 -19.81 -1.96
CA ILE A 47 -2.84 -19.82 -1.23
C ILE A 47 -3.73 -18.68 -1.69
N ALA A 48 -3.20 -17.45 -1.77
CA ALA A 48 -3.95 -16.29 -2.21
C ALA A 48 -4.45 -16.46 -3.65
N LYS A 49 -3.60 -16.94 -4.58
CA LYS A 49 -3.99 -17.19 -5.98
C LYS A 49 -5.20 -18.11 -6.07
N HIS A 50 -5.16 -19.24 -5.36
CA HIS A 50 -6.23 -20.26 -5.40
C HIS A 50 -7.37 -20.01 -4.40
N ALA A 51 -7.37 -18.88 -3.69
CA ALA A 51 -8.35 -18.65 -2.63
C ALA A 51 -9.78 -18.54 -3.17
N ARG A 52 -9.95 -17.92 -4.33
CA ARG A 52 -11.24 -17.81 -5.03
C ARG A 52 -11.36 -18.91 -6.09
N LYS A 53 -12.42 -19.71 -5.98
CA LYS A 53 -12.73 -20.80 -6.92
C LYS A 53 -13.62 -20.33 -8.09
N CYS A 54 -14.63 -19.50 -7.81
CA CYS A 54 -15.52 -18.92 -8.81
C CYS A 54 -15.56 -17.38 -8.66
N PRO A 55 -15.60 -16.59 -9.76
CA PRO A 55 -15.58 -17.03 -11.15
C PRO A 55 -14.19 -17.48 -11.65
N VAL A 56 -13.12 -16.95 -11.08
CA VAL A 56 -11.73 -17.30 -11.43
C VAL A 56 -10.79 -17.03 -10.26
N SER A 57 -9.68 -17.75 -10.17
CA SER A 57 -8.59 -17.48 -9.21
C SER A 57 -8.10 -16.02 -9.24
N TYR A 58 -7.51 -15.57 -8.14
CA TYR A 58 -6.98 -14.20 -8.07
C TYR A 58 -5.69 -14.09 -8.87
N TYR A 59 -5.51 -12.94 -9.52
CA TYR A 59 -4.20 -12.57 -10.05
C TYR A 59 -3.35 -12.05 -8.90
N VAL A 60 -2.27 -12.74 -8.58
CA VAL A 60 -1.38 -12.40 -7.47
C VAL A 60 0.03 -12.22 -8.01
N THR A 61 0.63 -11.07 -7.71
CA THR A 61 2.02 -10.75 -8.05
C THR A 61 2.87 -10.81 -6.78
N TYR A 62 3.96 -11.57 -6.81
CA TYR A 62 4.93 -11.55 -5.72
C TYR A 62 5.82 -10.33 -5.88
N LEU A 63 5.80 -9.45 -4.87
CA LEU A 63 6.56 -8.21 -4.91
C LEU A 63 7.93 -8.40 -4.27
N ASP A 64 8.94 -7.81 -4.86
CA ASP A 64 10.29 -7.75 -4.30
C ASP A 64 10.77 -6.28 -4.19
N HIS A 65 12.04 -6.11 -3.79
CA HIS A 65 12.66 -4.80 -3.62
C HIS A 65 12.64 -3.94 -4.89
N THR A 66 12.55 -4.55 -6.08
CA THR A 66 12.59 -3.84 -7.37
C THR A 66 11.28 -3.12 -7.69
N TYR A 67 10.17 -3.53 -7.07
CA TYR A 67 8.84 -2.95 -7.26
C TYR A 67 8.72 -1.55 -6.64
N PHE A 68 9.37 -1.33 -5.50
CA PHE A 68 9.18 -0.10 -4.71
C PHE A 68 9.95 1.07 -5.33
N LYS A 69 9.23 2.16 -5.63
CA LYS A 69 9.79 3.41 -6.18
C LYS A 69 9.95 4.47 -5.11
N ASN A 70 10.96 5.33 -5.26
CA ASN A 70 11.15 6.50 -4.40
C ASN A 70 10.32 7.68 -4.98
N PHE A 71 9.43 8.24 -4.15
CA PHE A 71 8.52 9.34 -4.51
C PHE A 71 8.95 10.71 -3.92
N ASP A 72 10.07 10.79 -3.21
CA ASP A 72 10.55 12.00 -2.50
C ASP A 72 10.71 13.19 -3.47
N LYS A 73 11.14 12.92 -4.71
CA LYS A 73 11.33 13.95 -5.75
C LYS A 73 10.02 14.53 -6.31
N ILE A 74 8.89 13.86 -6.10
CA ILE A 74 7.57 14.25 -6.64
C ILE A 74 6.54 14.56 -5.56
N GLN A 75 7.00 15.03 -4.40
CA GLN A 75 6.14 15.41 -3.29
C GLN A 75 5.52 16.81 -3.49
N PHE A 76 4.47 16.91 -4.30
CA PHE A 76 3.74 18.16 -4.57
C PHE A 76 3.09 18.78 -3.34
N TYR A 77 2.61 17.96 -2.41
CA TYR A 77 1.97 18.40 -1.18
C TYR A 77 2.67 17.73 0.01
N LYS A 78 3.01 18.52 1.04
CA LYS A 78 3.63 17.99 2.26
C LYS A 78 2.65 17.18 3.11
N SER A 79 1.37 17.51 3.04
CA SER A 79 0.31 16.89 3.82
C SER A 79 -1.03 17.04 3.10
N ILE A 80 -1.95 16.12 3.36
CA ILE A 80 -3.37 16.22 2.98
C ILE A 80 -4.25 16.74 4.12
N ARG A 81 -3.66 17.15 5.26
CA ARG A 81 -4.41 17.65 6.41
C ARG A 81 -5.11 18.98 6.08
N PRO A 82 -6.44 19.09 6.24
CA PRO A 82 -7.14 20.34 5.98
C PRO A 82 -6.87 21.40 7.05
N GLY A 83 -6.85 21.01 8.32
CA GLY A 83 -6.63 21.90 9.44
C GLY A 83 -5.17 22.22 9.75
N ARG A 84 -4.91 23.39 10.34
CA ARG A 84 -3.58 23.81 10.83
C ARG A 84 -3.52 23.91 12.36
N SER A 85 -4.61 24.31 12.97
CA SER A 85 -4.73 24.59 14.40
C SER A 85 -5.38 23.45 15.18
N LYS A 86 -5.34 23.56 16.51
CA LYS A 86 -6.07 22.66 17.41
C LYS A 86 -7.57 22.95 17.27
N GLY A 87 -8.36 21.92 16.97
CA GLY A 87 -9.80 22.04 16.71
C GLY A 87 -10.16 22.00 15.23
N ASP A 88 -9.20 22.24 14.34
CA ASP A 88 -9.44 22.14 12.90
C ASP A 88 -9.54 20.67 12.42
N PRO A 89 -10.19 20.42 11.26
CA PRO A 89 -10.29 19.10 10.67
C PRO A 89 -8.93 18.41 10.45
N LYS A 90 -8.86 17.15 10.83
CA LYS A 90 -7.69 16.28 10.68
C LYS A 90 -7.81 15.44 9.41
N VAL A 91 -6.76 14.70 9.09
CA VAL A 91 -6.75 13.76 7.97
C VAL A 91 -7.87 12.70 8.10
N THR A 92 -8.18 12.31 9.34
CA THR A 92 -9.24 11.33 9.66
C THR A 92 -10.66 11.84 9.38
N ASP A 93 -10.83 13.16 9.27
CA ASP A 93 -12.13 13.79 9.02
C ASP A 93 -12.41 13.93 7.51
N ILE A 94 -11.45 13.60 6.66
CA ILE A 94 -11.60 13.64 5.20
C ILE A 94 -12.50 12.48 4.76
N ARG A 95 -13.52 12.81 3.97
CA ARG A 95 -14.45 11.84 3.34
C ARG A 95 -14.18 11.65 1.86
N ALA A 96 -13.62 12.65 1.19
CA ALA A 96 -13.19 12.51 -0.18
C ALA A 96 -12.04 13.45 -0.52
N LEU A 97 -11.16 12.99 -1.42
CA LEU A 97 -10.17 13.79 -2.12
C LEU A 97 -10.45 13.73 -3.61
N ARG A 98 -10.25 14.85 -4.30
CA ARG A 98 -10.33 14.92 -5.75
C ARG A 98 -9.05 15.53 -6.29
N TYR A 99 -8.39 14.78 -7.18
CA TYR A 99 -7.15 15.16 -7.82
C TYR A 99 -7.46 15.68 -9.20
N GLU A 100 -7.15 16.95 -9.43
CA GLU A 100 -7.38 17.61 -10.71
C GLU A 100 -6.16 17.48 -11.63
N SER A 101 -6.40 17.50 -12.94
CA SER A 101 -5.35 17.46 -13.97
C SER A 101 -4.33 18.60 -13.86
N ASN A 102 -4.73 19.75 -13.29
CA ASN A 102 -3.82 20.87 -13.03
C ASN A 102 -2.92 20.64 -11.80
N GLY A 103 -3.05 19.51 -11.10
CA GLY A 103 -2.31 19.15 -9.89
C GLY A 103 -2.85 19.76 -8.60
N SER A 104 -4.04 20.37 -8.63
CA SER A 104 -4.72 20.80 -7.40
C SER A 104 -5.44 19.62 -6.74
N ILE A 105 -5.54 19.68 -5.41
CA ILE A 105 -6.25 18.69 -4.60
C ILE A 105 -7.43 19.42 -3.95
N LEU A 106 -8.62 18.87 -4.15
CA LEU A 106 -9.84 19.27 -3.46
C LEU A 106 -10.19 18.23 -2.40
N TYR A 107 -10.89 18.62 -1.34
CA TYR A 107 -11.31 17.72 -0.27
C TYR A 107 -12.76 17.98 0.15
N LYS A 108 -13.35 16.97 0.81
CA LYS A 108 -14.63 17.05 1.52
C LYS A 108 -14.50 16.45 2.92
N THR A 109 -15.20 17.03 3.89
CA THR A 109 -15.35 16.49 5.27
C THR A 109 -16.70 15.84 5.50
N CYS A 110 -17.71 16.18 4.70
CA CYS A 110 -18.97 15.45 4.57
C CYS A 110 -19.26 15.19 3.09
N TYR A 111 -19.86 14.05 2.78
CA TYR A 111 -20.17 13.67 1.39
C TYR A 111 -21.09 14.65 0.66
N LYS A 112 -21.96 15.32 1.42
CA LYS A 112 -22.93 16.31 0.94
C LYS A 112 -22.32 17.69 0.72
N ASP A 113 -21.12 17.95 1.24
CA ASP A 113 -20.47 19.24 1.11
C ASP A 113 -20.04 19.48 -0.34
N GLU A 114 -19.89 20.74 -0.71
CA GLU A 114 -19.20 21.12 -1.94
C GLU A 114 -17.69 20.88 -1.82
N TRP A 115 -17.03 20.72 -2.97
CA TRP A 115 -15.57 20.54 -3.00
C TRP A 115 -14.86 21.81 -2.53
N GLN A 116 -13.91 21.65 -1.61
CA GLN A 116 -13.07 22.74 -1.14
C GLN A 116 -11.61 22.53 -1.54
N SER A 117 -10.91 23.60 -1.91
CA SER A 117 -9.47 23.54 -2.18
C SER A 117 -8.70 23.17 -0.92
N LEU A 118 -7.80 22.19 -1.03
CA LEU A 118 -6.94 21.79 0.09
C LEU A 118 -6.09 23.00 0.51
N PRO A 119 -6.14 23.45 1.77
CA PRO A 119 -5.47 24.65 2.25
C PRO A 119 -3.97 24.42 2.53
N GLN A 120 -3.30 23.73 1.62
CA GLN A 120 -1.88 23.40 1.65
C GLN A 120 -1.22 23.98 0.41
N ARG A 121 -0.03 24.58 0.59
CA ARG A 121 0.72 25.14 -0.54
C ARG A 121 1.34 24.01 -1.35
N ARG A 122 1.03 23.97 -2.63
CA ARG A 122 1.70 23.10 -3.58
C ARG A 122 3.17 23.52 -3.73
N SER A 123 4.08 22.56 -3.63
CA SER A 123 5.49 22.77 -3.94
C SER A 123 5.65 23.00 -5.44
N LEU A 124 6.34 24.09 -5.80
CA LEU A 124 6.74 24.39 -7.18
C LEU A 124 8.14 23.82 -7.51
N GLN A 125 8.83 23.24 -6.53
CA GLN A 125 10.18 22.71 -6.70
C GLN A 125 10.20 21.28 -7.27
N CYS A 126 9.03 20.68 -7.50
CA CYS A 126 8.91 19.32 -8.02
C CYS A 126 8.18 19.36 -9.37
N ASN A 127 8.68 18.54 -10.30
CA ASN A 127 8.12 18.40 -11.65
C ASN A 127 7.39 17.06 -11.77
N PRO A 128 6.25 17.00 -12.46
CA PRO A 128 5.61 15.74 -12.81
C PRO A 128 6.56 14.85 -13.61
N CYS A 129 6.58 13.57 -13.30
CA CYS A 129 7.32 12.57 -14.05
C CYS A 129 6.52 11.27 -14.11
N GLU A 130 6.87 10.42 -15.07
CA GLU A 130 6.28 9.08 -15.18
C GLU A 130 6.79 8.18 -14.06
N ILE A 131 5.96 7.26 -13.56
CA ILE A 131 6.35 6.31 -12.49
C ILE A 131 7.59 5.48 -12.91
N THR A 132 7.74 5.21 -14.20
CA THR A 132 8.88 4.49 -14.78
C THR A 132 10.20 5.26 -14.65
N GLN A 133 10.15 6.59 -14.56
CA GLN A 133 11.31 7.47 -14.40
C GLN A 133 11.76 7.59 -12.93
N LEU A 134 10.94 7.12 -11.98
CA LEU A 134 11.29 7.13 -10.58
C LEU A 134 12.39 6.09 -10.28
N SER A 135 13.37 6.52 -9.48
CA SER A 135 14.41 5.63 -8.96
C SER A 135 13.80 4.59 -8.01
N GLN A 136 14.45 3.44 -7.89
CA GLN A 136 14.05 2.43 -6.92
C GLN A 136 14.26 2.95 -5.49
N LEU A 137 13.31 2.64 -4.60
CA LEU A 137 13.40 2.93 -3.17
C LEU A 137 14.48 2.07 -2.51
N TYR A 138 14.61 0.82 -2.96
CA TYR A 138 15.58 -0.14 -2.46
C TYR A 138 16.46 -0.64 -3.61
N GLN A 139 17.78 -0.62 -3.42
CA GLN A 139 18.73 -1.13 -4.41
C GLN A 139 18.92 -2.65 -4.33
N ASN A 140 18.68 -3.23 -3.15
CA ASN A 140 18.85 -4.64 -2.87
C ASN A 140 17.76 -5.12 -1.91
N ARG A 141 17.66 -6.43 -1.70
CA ARG A 141 16.81 -7.02 -0.66
C ARG A 141 17.14 -6.39 0.71
N ARG A 142 16.11 -5.94 1.43
CA ARG A 142 16.29 -5.31 2.74
C ARG A 142 16.86 -6.30 3.74
N LYS A 143 17.89 -5.86 4.48
CA LYS A 143 18.43 -6.59 5.62
C LYS A 143 17.44 -6.61 6.77
N ILE A 144 17.43 -7.73 7.50
CA ILE A 144 16.81 -7.82 8.82
C ILE A 144 17.86 -7.59 9.91
N THR A 145 17.42 -7.25 11.11
CA THR A 145 18.33 -7.11 12.25
C THR A 145 18.95 -8.46 12.62
N ALA A 146 20.18 -8.45 13.15
CA ALA A 146 20.87 -9.66 13.62
C ALA A 146 20.00 -10.47 14.60
N ARG A 147 19.39 -9.80 15.58
CA ARG A 147 18.45 -10.42 16.52
C ARG A 147 17.28 -11.13 15.82
N LYS A 148 16.66 -10.48 14.82
CA LYS A 148 15.57 -11.10 14.07
C LYS A 148 16.05 -12.31 13.27
N PHE A 149 17.26 -12.26 12.72
CA PHE A 149 17.86 -13.40 12.03
C PHE A 149 18.07 -14.58 12.99
N GLU A 150 18.67 -14.33 14.16
CA GLU A 150 18.86 -15.36 15.20
C GLU A 150 17.53 -16.03 15.63
N ASP A 151 16.49 -15.22 15.90
CA ASP A 151 15.16 -15.73 16.25
C ASP A 151 14.60 -16.63 15.14
N LEU A 152 14.77 -16.24 13.87
CA LEU A 152 14.34 -17.03 12.73
C LEU A 152 15.16 -18.32 12.56
N GLN A 153 16.45 -18.30 12.88
CA GLN A 153 17.30 -19.49 12.88
C GLN A 153 16.90 -20.50 13.98
N GLN A 154 16.37 -20.01 15.11
CA GLN A 154 15.78 -20.89 16.13
C GLN A 154 14.48 -21.52 15.64
N ILE A 155 13.59 -20.73 15.02
CA ILE A 155 12.33 -21.22 14.44
C ILE A 155 12.58 -22.22 13.31
N LYS A 156 13.60 -21.99 12.47
CA LYS A 156 13.98 -22.88 11.37
C LYS A 156 14.09 -24.35 11.79
N LYS A 157 14.55 -24.62 13.01
CA LYS A 157 14.71 -25.99 13.55
C LYS A 157 13.39 -26.78 13.65
N THR A 158 12.24 -26.10 13.69
CA THR A 158 10.92 -26.74 13.74
C THR A 158 10.31 -26.95 12.35
N LEU A 159 10.96 -26.46 11.30
CA LEU A 159 10.49 -26.53 9.92
C LEU A 159 11.14 -27.70 9.17
N PRO A 160 10.48 -28.23 8.12
CA PRO A 160 11.10 -29.20 7.22
C PRO A 160 12.39 -28.66 6.60
N SER A 161 13.38 -29.54 6.42
CA SER A 161 14.72 -29.21 5.90
C SER A 161 14.70 -28.45 4.58
N ASP A 162 13.71 -28.75 3.73
CA ASP A 162 13.57 -28.16 2.39
C ASP A 162 13.41 -26.64 2.43
N TYR A 163 12.90 -26.09 3.54
CA TYR A 163 12.71 -24.64 3.73
C TYR A 163 13.90 -23.95 4.37
N HIS A 164 14.88 -24.68 4.92
CA HIS A 164 15.97 -24.10 5.72
C HIS A 164 16.80 -23.11 4.90
N LYS A 165 17.05 -23.42 3.62
CA LYS A 165 17.78 -22.56 2.70
C LYS A 165 17.21 -21.15 2.62
N TYR A 166 15.88 -21.00 2.65
CA TYR A 166 15.24 -19.68 2.60
C TYR A 166 15.67 -18.79 3.78
N TYR A 167 15.76 -19.38 4.97
CA TYR A 167 16.14 -18.69 6.20
C TYR A 167 17.64 -18.40 6.27
N ASP A 168 18.45 -19.33 5.79
CA ASP A 168 19.92 -19.20 5.74
C ASP A 168 20.35 -18.08 4.77
N ASP A 169 19.62 -17.94 3.66
CA ASP A 169 19.88 -16.94 2.62
C ASP A 169 19.23 -15.56 2.95
N LEU A 170 18.72 -15.35 4.18
CA LEU A 170 18.16 -14.05 4.59
C LEU A 170 19.28 -13.02 4.79
N PRO A 171 19.26 -11.87 4.08
CA PRO A 171 20.23 -10.82 4.30
C PRO A 171 20.02 -10.20 5.68
N HIS A 172 21.11 -10.03 6.44
CA HIS A 172 21.08 -9.49 7.78
C HIS A 172 22.23 -8.50 8.00
N GLU A 173 22.09 -7.72 9.07
CA GLU A 173 23.09 -6.75 9.56
C GLU A 173 24.27 -7.43 10.23
#